data_AF-A0A3B9EBQ6-F1
#
_entry.id   AF-A0A3B9EBQ6-F1
#
_cell.length_a   1.000
_cell.length_b   1.000
_cell.length_c   1.000
_cell.angle_alpha   90.00
_cell.angle_beta   90.00
_cell.angle_gamma   90.00
#
_symmetry.space_group_name_H-M   'P 1'
#
loop_
_entity.id
_entity.type
_entity.pdbx_description
1 polymer ?
#
loop_
_entity_poly.entity_id
_entity_poly.type
_entity_poly.pdbx_seq_one_letter_code
_entity_poly.pdbx_strand_id
1 'polypeptide(L)'
;RTDLGVVPLINLMVRYKMTEKAGLLLESDALWSPYGRAEDVLLAFQYSPKESHTLRIGYRMLEGGADGGGKVYTFSLFHYLTAGITVKF
;
A
#
# COMPACT_ATOMS: atom_id res chain seq x y z
N ARG A 1 -9.03 29.00 11.51
CA ARG A 1 -8.29 28.06 10.65
C ARG A 1 -8.52 26.68 11.22
N THR A 2 -9.08 25.78 10.42
CA THR A 2 -9.36 24.39 10.79
C THR A 2 -8.58 23.54 9.80
N ASP A 3 -7.27 23.47 10.04
CA ASP A 3 -6.30 22.87 9.10
C ASP A 3 -6.01 21.40 9.47
N LEU A 4 -6.87 20.82 10.32
CA LEU A 4 -6.80 19.44 10.79
C LEU A 4 -8.14 18.76 10.52
N GLY A 5 -8.07 17.52 10.06
CA GLY A 5 -9.23 16.68 9.81
C GLY A 5 -8.81 15.22 9.68
N VAL A 6 -9.74 14.32 9.95
CA VAL A 6 -9.49 12.87 9.85
C VAL A 6 -9.71 12.42 8.41
N VAL A 7 -8.79 11.60 7.91
CA VAL A 7 -8.96 10.81 6.68
C VAL A 7 -9.02 9.35 7.13
N PRO A 8 -10.21 8.75 7.30
CA PRO A 8 -10.30 7.34 7.68
C PRO A 8 -9.79 6.49 6.52
N LEU A 9 -9.03 5.44 6.75
CA LEU A 9 -8.53 4.56 5.67
C LEU A 9 -9.27 3.24 5.67
N ILE A 10 -9.64 2.75 4.48
CA ILE A 10 -10.14 1.38 4.32
C ILE A 10 -8.98 0.51 3.85
N ASN A 11 -8.74 -0.56 4.59
CA ASN A 11 -7.78 -1.59 4.23
C ASN A 11 -8.44 -2.67 3.35
N LEU A 12 -7.79 -2.99 2.24
CA LEU A 12 -8.09 -4.14 1.40
C LEU A 12 -6.84 -5.00 1.26
N MET A 13 -6.98 -6.29 1.57
CA MET A 13 -5.91 -7.27 1.38
C MET A 13 -6.42 -8.47 0.60
N VAL A 14 -5.82 -8.72 -0.56
CA VAL A 14 -6.11 -9.88 -1.40
C VAL A 14 -4.87 -10.73 -1.58
N ARG A 15 -4.95 -11.99 -1.15
CA ARG A 15 -3.92 -13.01 -1.40
C ARG A 15 -4.45 -14.01 -2.42
N TYR A 16 -3.79 -14.07 -3.57
CA TYR A 16 -4.10 -15.03 -4.60
C TYR A 16 -3.01 -16.12 -4.65
N LYS A 17 -3.38 -17.36 -4.33
CA LYS A 17 -2.50 -18.51 -4.45
C LYS A 17 -2.54 -19.02 -5.89
N MET A 18 -1.42 -18.87 -6.61
CA MET A 18 -1.28 -19.39 -7.97
C MET A 18 -0.85 -20.85 -7.95
N THR A 19 0.04 -21.20 -7.02
CA THR A 19 0.53 -22.56 -6.76
C THR A 19 0.78 -22.75 -5.26
N GLU A 20 1.21 -23.93 -4.85
CA GLU A 20 1.65 -24.19 -3.47
C GLU A 20 2.84 -23.31 -3.03
N LYS A 21 3.67 -22.86 -3.99
CA LYS A 21 4.91 -22.12 -3.70
C LYS A 21 4.87 -20.66 -4.13
N ALA A 22 3.87 -20.24 -4.91
CA ALA A 22 3.84 -18.91 -5.50
C ALA A 22 2.45 -18.27 -5.42
N GLY A 23 2.42 -16.97 -5.17
CA GLY A 23 1.18 -16.20 -5.08
C GLY A 23 1.37 -14.72 -5.35
N LEU A 24 0.26 -14.02 -5.49
CA LEU A 24 0.20 -12.57 -5.56
C LEU A 24 -0.40 -12.03 -4.26
N LEU A 25 0.11 -10.89 -3.83
CA LEU A 25 -0.46 -10.07 -2.77
C LEU A 25 -0.81 -8.70 -3.34
N LEU A 26 -2.06 -8.31 -3.17
CA LEU A 26 -2.50 -6.92 -3.29
C LEU A 26 -2.83 -6.43 -1.87
N GLU A 27 -2.17 -5.37 -1.44
CA GLU A 27 -2.49 -4.61 -0.23
C GLU A 27 -2.82 -3.19 -0.63
N SER A 28 -3.89 -2.63 -0.08
CA SER A 28 -4.32 -1.28 -0.35
C SER A 28 -4.90 -0.63 0.90
N ASP A 29 -4.47 0.60 1.20
CA ASP A 29 -5.10 1.49 2.17
C ASP A 29 -5.49 2.77 1.45
N ALA A 30 -6.78 3.01 1.27
CA ALA A 30 -7.24 4.15 0.50
C ALA A 30 -8.53 4.75 1.06
N LEU A 31 -8.57 6.08 1.12
CA LEU A 31 -9.83 6.83 1.20
C LEU A 31 -9.62 8.32 0.92
N TRP A 32 -10.75 9.00 0.75
CA TRP A 32 -10.87 10.44 0.65
C TRP A 32 -11.71 11.01 1.78
N SER A 33 -11.40 12.22 2.21
CA SER A 33 -12.24 13.07 3.04
C SER A 33 -12.23 14.51 2.52
N PRO A 34 -13.13 15.38 2.99
CA PRO A 34 -13.09 16.81 2.65
C PRO A 34 -11.77 17.52 2.99
N TYR A 35 -10.93 16.90 3.83
CA TYR A 35 -9.64 17.45 4.25
C TYR A 35 -8.44 16.91 3.44
N GLY A 36 -8.64 15.91 2.57
CA GLY A 36 -7.56 15.31 1.78
C GLY A 36 -7.82 13.85 1.39
N ARG A 37 -6.86 13.22 0.74
CA ARG A 37 -6.88 11.76 0.49
C ARG A 37 -5.51 11.15 0.77
N ALA A 38 -5.52 9.87 1.07
CA ALA A 38 -4.34 9.03 1.06
C ALA A 38 -4.69 7.71 0.36
N GLU A 39 -3.80 7.28 -0.50
CA GLU A 39 -3.90 6.05 -1.28
C GLU A 39 -2.53 5.36 -1.24
N ASP A 40 -2.50 4.15 -0.71
CA ASP A 40 -1.30 3.33 -0.64
C ASP A 40 -1.64 1.96 -1.23
N VAL A 41 -0.99 1.57 -2.33
CA VAL A 41 -1.27 0.32 -3.02
C VAL A 41 0.02 -0.43 -3.30
N LEU A 42 0.12 -1.66 -2.82
CA LEU A 42 1.18 -2.62 -3.10
C LEU A 42 0.63 -3.79 -3.92
N LEU A 43 1.23 -4.03 -5.08
CA LEU A 43 1.14 -5.32 -5.77
C LEU A 43 2.47 -6.05 -5.66
N ALA A 44 2.45 -7.26 -5.10
CA ALA A 44 3.65 -8.03 -4.86
C ALA A 44 3.50 -9.50 -5.30
N PHE A 45 4.58 -10.04 -5.85
CA PHE A 45 4.76 -11.47 -6.03
C PHE A 45 5.39 -12.06 -4.77
N GLN A 46 4.91 -13.23 -4.37
CA GLN A 46 5.44 -14.01 -3.26
C GLN A 46 5.89 -15.38 -3.73
N TYR A 47 7.06 -15.80 -3.26
CA TYR A 47 7.60 -17.13 -3.51
C TYR A 47 8.07 -17.79 -2.22
N SER A 48 7.49 -18.94 -1.89
CA SER A 48 7.79 -19.74 -0.72
C SER A 48 8.40 -21.07 -1.15
N PRO A 49 9.74 -21.18 -1.30
CA PRO A 49 10.38 -22.44 -1.69
C PRO A 49 10.22 -23.53 -0.62
N LYS A 50 10.03 -23.12 0.64
CA LYS A 50 9.74 -23.96 1.82
C LYS A 50 8.73 -23.22 2.69
N GLU A 51 8.01 -23.91 3.57
CA GLU A 51 7.01 -23.30 4.45
C GLU A 51 7.58 -22.24 5.42
N SER A 52 8.87 -22.38 5.76
CA SER A 52 9.59 -21.49 6.67
C SER A 52 10.18 -20.24 6.01
N HIS A 53 10.17 -20.14 4.68
CA HIS A 53 10.81 -19.03 3.96
C HIS A 53 9.88 -18.47 2.89
N THR A 54 9.65 -17.16 2.91
CA THR A 54 8.91 -16.46 1.86
C THR A 54 9.71 -15.29 1.35
N LEU A 55 9.98 -15.26 0.06
CA LEU A 55 10.53 -14.12 -0.67
C LEU A 55 9.36 -13.27 -1.19
N ARG A 56 9.53 -11.95 -1.18
CA ARG A 56 8.57 -10.99 -1.72
C ARG A 56 9.29 -9.97 -2.59
N ILE A 57 8.72 -9.67 -3.74
CA ILE A 57 9.08 -8.51 -4.56
C ILE A 57 7.80 -7.81 -5.01
N GLY A 58 7.77 -6.48 -4.98
CA GLY A 58 6.55 -5.75 -5.33
C GLY A 58 6.81 -4.33 -5.81
N TYR A 59 5.74 -3.75 -6.33
CA TYR A 59 5.65 -2.35 -6.74
C TYR A 59 4.61 -1.66 -5.87
N ARG A 60 5.00 -0.53 -5.28
CA ARG A 60 4.16 0.24 -4.38
C ARG A 60 3.97 1.64 -4.91
N MET A 61 2.72 2.09 -4.90
CA MET A 61 2.33 3.45 -5.17
C MET A 61 1.79 4.04 -3.86
N LEU A 62 2.31 5.21 -3.48
CA LEU A 62 1.85 5.94 -2.31
C LEU A 62 1.54 7.37 -2.73
N GLU A 63 0.26 7.73 -2.72
CA GLU A 63 -0.22 9.08 -2.92
C GLU A 63 -0.84 9.62 -1.64
N GLY A 64 -0.61 10.89 -1.34
CA GLY A 64 -1.36 11.55 -0.29
C GLY A 64 -1.16 13.04 -0.28
N GLY A 65 -2.14 13.74 0.28
CA GLY A 65 -2.08 15.18 0.44
C GLY A 65 -3.43 15.80 0.74
N ALA A 66 -3.40 17.12 0.87
CA ALA A 66 -4.56 17.95 1.11
C ALA A 66 -4.59 19.12 0.12
N ASP A 67 -5.79 19.48 -0.32
CA ASP A 67 -6.08 20.77 -0.92
C ASP A 67 -6.62 21.66 0.20
N GLY A 68 -5.77 22.52 0.74
CA GLY A 68 -6.06 23.36 1.92
C GLY A 68 -7.08 24.48 1.68
N GLY A 69 -8.08 24.28 0.81
CA GLY A 69 -9.21 25.19 0.64
C GLY A 69 -8.88 26.54 -0.03
N GLY A 70 -7.79 26.64 -0.81
CA GLY A 70 -7.71 27.77 -1.75
C GLY A 70 -6.36 28.29 -2.23
N LYS A 71 -5.18 27.84 -1.76
CA LYS A 71 -3.90 28.44 -2.25
C LYS A 71 -2.68 27.54 -2.43
N VAL A 72 -2.63 26.33 -1.88
CA VAL A 72 -1.46 25.44 -2.04
C VAL A 72 -1.92 23.98 -2.16
N TYR A 73 -1.50 23.35 -3.26
CA TYR A 73 -1.70 21.93 -3.53
C TYR A 73 -0.50 21.15 -2.97
N THR A 74 -0.76 20.19 -2.06
CA THR A 74 0.31 19.50 -1.29
C THR A 74 0.38 18.00 -1.55
N PHE A 75 -0.21 17.52 -2.64
CA PHE A 75 -0.14 16.09 -2.96
C PHE A 75 1.26 15.69 -3.41
N SER A 76 1.67 14.52 -2.94
CA SER A 76 2.87 13.84 -3.36
C SER A 76 2.50 12.44 -3.83
N LEU A 77 3.12 12.01 -4.92
CA LEU A 77 2.95 10.68 -5.49
C LEU A 77 4.33 10.00 -5.56
N PHE A 78 4.47 8.89 -4.86
CA PHE A 78 5.69 8.10 -4.79
C PHE A 78 5.48 6.73 -5.43
N HIS A 79 6.47 6.32 -6.21
CA HIS A 79 6.55 5.00 -6.80
C HIS A 79 7.86 4.36 -6.38
N TYR A 80 7.79 3.14 -5.85
CA TYR A 80 8.98 2.43 -5.42
C TYR A 80 8.81 0.93 -5.52
N LEU A 81 9.93 0.25 -5.73
CA LEU A 81 10.02 -1.20 -5.68
C LEU A 81 10.30 -1.63 -4.24
N THR A 82 9.70 -2.75 -3.84
CA THR A 82 9.91 -3.38 -2.55
C THR A 82 10.47 -4.78 -2.74
N ALA A 83 11.35 -5.20 -1.83
CA ALA A 83 11.83 -6.58 -1.76
C ALA A 83 11.97 -6.97 -0.29
N GLY A 84 11.71 -8.24 0.03
CA GLY A 84 11.76 -8.71 1.42
C GLY A 84 11.82 -10.23 1.55
N ILE A 85 12.27 -10.68 2.72
CA ILE A 85 12.35 -12.09 3.10
C ILE A 85 11.67 -12.26 4.45
N THR A 86 10.79 -13.25 4.58
CA THR A 86 10.19 -13.67 5.84
C THR A 86 10.69 -15.05 6.20
N VAL A 87 11.20 -15.22 7.43
CA VAL A 87 11.65 -16.51 7.98
C VAL A 87 10.79 -16.84 9.20
N LYS A 88 10.28 -18.08 9.26
CA LYS A 88 9.50 -18.61 10.40
C LYS A 88 10.30 -19.72 11.09
N PHE A 89 10.29 -19.72 12.43
CA PHE A 89 11.00 -20.66 13.30
C PHE A 89 10.02 -21.56 14.04
#